data_AF-A0A4Q3YJT1-F1
#
_entry.id   AF-A0A4Q3YJT1-F1
#
_cell.length_a   1.000
_cell.length_b   1.000
_cell.length_c   1.000
_cell.angle_alpha   90.00
_cell.angle_beta   90.00
_cell.angle_gamma   90.00
#
_symmetry.space_group_name_H-M   'P 1'
#
loop_
_entity.id
_entity.type
_entity.pdbx_description
1 polymer ?
#
loop_
_entity_poly.entity_id
_entity_poly.type
_entity_poly.pdbx_seq_one_letter_code
_entity_poly.pdbx_strand_id
1 'polypeptide(L)'
;MADIIELKATDLAAMLCSRVCHDLINPIGAIGNGLEVLGDPNQGDMAEGARDLIASAARQSRAKLEFARLAYGASSTAGTDIDTRECERVARILFEIEKADLEWNVPLILLPKHKAKLFMNMLLIAAMSVPRGGQVT
;
A
#
# COMPACT_ATOMS: atom_id res chain seq x y z
N MET A 1 6.02 -23.45 26.49
CA MET A 1 4.92 -23.70 25.53
C MET A 1 4.32 -22.33 25.26
N ALA A 2 4.36 -21.84 24.03
CA ALA A 2 3.77 -20.53 23.73
C ALA A 2 2.24 -20.66 23.84
N ASP A 3 1.61 -19.82 24.66
CA ASP A 3 0.16 -19.70 24.65
C ASP A 3 -0.27 -19.19 23.27
N ILE A 4 -1.04 -20.01 22.56
CA ILE A 4 -1.60 -19.62 21.27
C ILE A 4 -2.77 -18.69 21.58
N ILE A 5 -2.57 -17.39 21.32
CA ILE A 5 -3.64 -16.41 21.41
C ILE A 5 -4.61 -16.69 20.27
N GLU A 6 -5.83 -17.10 20.61
CA GLU A 6 -6.90 -17.29 19.62
C GLU A 6 -7.50 -15.93 19.25
N LEU A 7 -7.25 -15.49 18.01
CA LEU A 7 -7.75 -14.22 17.51
C LEU A 7 -9.12 -14.41 16.84
N LYS A 8 -10.15 -13.72 17.34
CA LYS A 8 -11.49 -13.75 16.74
C LYS A 8 -11.45 -13.08 15.36
N ALA A 9 -12.25 -13.61 14.43
CA ALA A 9 -12.35 -13.05 13.08
C ALA A 9 -12.77 -11.57 13.07
N THR A 10 -13.63 -11.15 14.01
CA THR A 10 -14.05 -9.75 14.17
C THR A 10 -12.90 -8.84 14.59
N ASP A 11 -12.03 -9.32 15.47
CA ASP A 11 -10.90 -8.55 15.99
C ASP A 11 -9.83 -8.40 14.89
N LEU A 12 -9.57 -9.48 14.14
CA LEU A 12 -8.71 -9.42 12.96
C LEU A 12 -9.24 -8.43 11.91
N ALA A 13 -10.54 -8.48 11.61
CA ALA A 13 -11.16 -7.56 10.67
C ALA A 13 -11.04 -6.10 11.15
N ALA A 14 -11.27 -5.83 12.43
CA ALA A 14 -11.12 -4.50 13.02
C ALA A 14 -9.68 -3.98 12.91
N MET A 15 -8.67 -4.83 13.22
CA MET A 15 -7.26 -4.47 13.08
C MET A 15 -6.86 -4.18 11.64
N LEU A 16 -7.32 -4.99 10.68
CA LEU A 16 -7.05 -4.78 9.25
C LEU A 16 -7.69 -3.47 8.76
N CYS A 17 -8.94 -3.20 9.12
CA CYS A 17 -9.62 -1.94 8.80
C CYS A 17 -8.85 -0.74 9.39
N SER A 18 -8.46 -0.83 10.67
CA SER A 18 -7.67 0.20 11.34
C SER A 18 -6.35 0.46 10.62
N ARG A 19 -5.63 -0.60 10.21
CA ARG A 19 -4.38 -0.47 9.45
C ARG A 19 -4.58 0.22 8.11
N VAL A 20 -5.60 -0.16 7.35
CA VAL A 20 -5.90 0.49 6.05
C VAL A 20 -6.26 1.97 6.25
N CYS A 21 -7.08 2.28 7.26
CA CYS A 21 -7.41 3.67 7.60
C CYS A 21 -6.17 4.47 7.99
N HIS A 22 -5.32 3.92 8.86
CA HIS A 22 -4.05 4.53 9.27
C HIS A 22 -3.15 4.85 8.08
N ASP A 23 -2.99 3.92 7.15
CA ASP A 23 -2.08 4.08 6.02
C ASP A 23 -2.55 5.15 5.02
N LEU A 24 -3.86 5.36 4.93
CA LEU A 24 -4.51 6.28 3.98
C LEU A 24 -4.84 7.66 4.55
N ILE A 25 -5.00 7.80 5.88
CA ILE A 25 -5.48 9.06 6.47
C ILE A 25 -4.55 10.24 6.17
N ASN A 26 -3.23 10.02 6.23
CA ASN A 26 -2.23 11.06 6.00
C ASN A 26 -2.22 11.56 4.54
N PRO A 27 -2.05 10.69 3.52
CA PRO A 27 -2.04 11.18 2.15
C PRO A 27 -3.42 11.71 1.71
N ILE A 28 -4.54 11.17 2.20
CA ILE A 28 -5.86 11.76 1.91
C ILE A 28 -5.99 13.16 2.53
N GLY A 29 -5.52 13.35 3.77
CA GLY A 29 -5.50 14.66 4.42
C GLY A 29 -4.64 15.68 3.66
N ALA A 30 -3.49 15.26 3.14
CA ALA A 30 -2.62 16.12 2.33
C ALA A 30 -3.28 16.62 1.04
N ILE A 31 -4.14 15.80 0.41
CA ILE A 31 -4.95 16.25 -0.74
C ILE A 31 -5.91 17.36 -0.32
N GLY A 32 -6.61 17.20 0.81
CA GLY A 32 -7.50 18.21 1.37
C GLY A 32 -6.78 19.53 1.63
N ASN A 33 -5.64 19.48 2.33
CA ASN A 33 -4.82 20.66 2.62
C ASN A 33 -4.37 21.38 1.34
N GLY A 34 -3.95 20.64 0.31
CA GLY A 34 -3.56 21.24 -0.97
C GLY A 34 -4.74 21.92 -1.68
N LEU A 35 -5.95 21.34 -1.60
CA LEU A 35 -7.15 21.96 -2.17
C LEU A 35 -7.55 23.24 -1.42
N GLU A 36 -7.39 23.27 -0.09
CA GLU A 36 -7.61 24.48 0.71
C GLU A 36 -6.68 25.62 0.29
N VAL A 37 -5.38 25.33 0.11
CA VAL A 37 -4.39 26.31 -0.37
C VAL A 37 -4.76 26.85 -1.76
N LEU A 38 -5.18 25.98 -2.68
CA LEU A 38 -5.62 26.39 -4.03
C LEU A 38 -6.91 27.21 -4.02
N GLY A 39 -7.75 27.05 -3.01
CA GLY A 39 -8.99 27.79 -2.83
C GLY A 39 -8.81 29.15 -2.15
N ASP A 40 -7.67 29.41 -1.50
CA ASP A 40 -7.40 30.66 -0.79
C ASP A 40 -6.75 31.71 -1.72
N PRO A 41 -7.45 32.82 -2.03
CA PRO A 41 -6.91 33.88 -2.88
C PRO A 41 -5.63 34.53 -2.32
N ASN A 42 -5.38 34.41 -1.01
CA ASN A 42 -4.20 34.99 -0.36
C ASN A 42 -2.96 34.08 -0.46
N GLN A 43 -3.10 32.85 -0.96
CA GLN A 43 -2.02 31.86 -1.04
C GLN A 43 -1.62 31.54 -2.48
N GLY A 44 -1.83 32.47 -3.42
CA GLY A 44 -1.53 32.28 -4.85
C GLY A 44 -0.09 31.83 -5.14
N ASP A 45 0.89 32.32 -4.37
CA ASP A 45 2.30 31.96 -4.51
C ASP A 45 2.60 30.50 -4.12
N MET A 46 1.71 29.85 -3.37
CA MET A 46 1.83 28.44 -2.95
C MET A 46 1.10 27.47 -3.87
N ALA A 47 0.44 27.96 -4.92
CA ALA A 47 -0.42 27.14 -5.78
C ALA A 47 0.35 26.00 -6.49
N GLU A 48 1.60 26.21 -6.86
CA GLU A 48 2.44 25.17 -7.47
C GLU A 48 2.77 24.06 -6.47
N GLY A 49 3.26 24.43 -5.27
CA GLY A 49 3.55 23.47 -4.20
C GLY A 49 2.30 22.70 -3.74
N ALA A 50 1.13 23.33 -3.74
CA ALA A 50 -0.14 22.67 -3.44
C ALA A 50 -0.52 21.61 -4.51
N ARG A 51 -0.30 21.91 -5.80
CA ARG A 51 -0.51 20.94 -6.89
C ARG A 51 0.43 19.74 -6.76
N ASP A 52 1.70 19.99 -6.44
CA ASP A 52 2.68 18.93 -6.22
C ASP A 52 2.34 18.05 -5.01
N LEU A 53 1.89 18.69 -3.92
CA LEU A 53 1.41 17.99 -2.73
C LEU A 53 0.22 17.07 -3.07
N ILE A 54 -0.80 17.59 -3.77
CA ILE A 54 -1.95 16.81 -4.21
C ILE A 54 -1.51 15.64 -5.08
N ALA A 55 -0.66 15.88 -6.08
CA ALA A 55 -0.20 14.85 -7.01
C ALA A 55 0.59 13.74 -6.28
N SER A 56 1.50 14.12 -5.39
CA SER A 56 2.28 13.18 -4.58
C SER A 56 1.37 12.36 -3.64
N ALA A 57 0.44 13.02 -2.96
CA ALA A 57 -0.47 12.40 -2.02
C ALA A 57 -1.49 11.46 -2.71
N ALA A 58 -1.95 11.82 -3.91
CA ALA A 58 -2.79 10.96 -4.74
C ALA A 58 -2.04 9.69 -5.19
N ARG A 59 -0.77 9.83 -5.62
CA ARG A 59 0.09 8.67 -5.95
C ARG A 59 0.26 7.75 -4.74
N GLN A 60 0.57 8.30 -3.57
CA GLN A 60 0.72 7.50 -2.34
C GLN A 60 -0.57 6.78 -1.95
N SER A 61 -1.71 7.48 -1.97
CA SER A 61 -3.01 6.89 -1.64
C SER A 61 -3.37 5.75 -2.57
N ARG A 62 -3.14 5.94 -3.88
CA ARG A 62 -3.40 4.93 -4.90
C ARG A 62 -2.52 3.69 -4.70
N ALA A 63 -1.22 3.87 -4.50
CA ALA A 63 -0.28 2.77 -4.29
C ALA A 63 -0.67 1.91 -3.09
N LYS A 64 -0.94 2.54 -1.95
CA LYS A 64 -1.35 1.87 -0.72
C LYS A 64 -2.70 1.15 -0.87
N LEU A 65 -3.66 1.77 -1.55
CA LEU A 65 -4.98 1.18 -1.76
C LEU A 65 -4.92 -0.02 -2.72
N GLU A 66 -4.20 0.08 -3.83
CA GLU A 66 -4.01 -1.04 -4.77
C GLU A 66 -3.34 -2.23 -4.07
N PHE A 67 -2.31 -1.97 -3.26
CA PHE A 67 -1.64 -2.99 -2.46
C PHE A 67 -2.58 -3.64 -1.45
N ALA A 68 -3.28 -2.84 -0.63
CA ALA A 68 -4.22 -3.34 0.37
C ALA A 68 -5.33 -4.20 -0.26
N ARG A 69 -5.82 -3.81 -1.45
CA ARG A 69 -6.85 -4.56 -2.18
C ARG A 69 -6.37 -5.96 -2.59
N LEU A 70 -5.11 -6.10 -2.99
CA LEU A 70 -4.53 -7.40 -3.36
C LEU A 70 -4.14 -8.23 -2.12
N ALA A 71 -3.46 -7.60 -1.15
CA ALA A 71 -2.89 -8.26 0.02
C ALA A 71 -3.94 -8.71 1.04
N TYR A 72 -4.96 -7.87 1.29
CA TYR A 72 -6.00 -8.13 2.30
C TYR A 72 -7.34 -8.48 1.66
N GLY A 73 -7.71 -7.74 0.62
CA GLY A 73 -9.04 -7.79 0.01
C GLY A 73 -9.40 -9.12 -0.66
N ALA A 74 -10.70 -9.32 -0.89
CA ALA A 74 -11.17 -10.37 -1.79
C ALA A 74 -10.87 -9.93 -3.24
N SER A 75 -9.67 -10.26 -3.73
CA SER A 75 -9.26 -9.95 -5.11
C SER A 75 -10.37 -10.36 -6.09
N SER A 76 -10.86 -9.40 -6.88
CA SER A 76 -12.01 -9.49 -7.78
C SER A 76 -11.85 -10.48 -8.95
N THR A 77 -10.76 -11.24 -8.99
CA THR A 77 -10.56 -12.33 -9.94
C THR A 77 -11.48 -13.50 -9.56
N ALA A 78 -12.43 -13.79 -10.45
CA ALA A 78 -13.21 -15.02 -10.42
C ALA A 78 -12.25 -16.20 -10.63
N GLY A 79 -11.76 -16.79 -9.54
CA GLY A 79 -10.74 -17.84 -9.56
C GLY A 79 -10.13 -18.06 -8.18
N THR A 80 -9.38 -19.15 -8.00
CA THR A 80 -8.66 -19.46 -6.75
C THR A 80 -7.24 -18.93 -6.73
N ASP A 81 -6.75 -18.44 -7.88
CA ASP A 81 -5.35 -18.13 -8.10
C ASP A 81 -5.15 -16.65 -8.51
N ILE A 82 -3.92 -16.16 -8.31
CA ILE A 82 -3.45 -14.83 -8.65
C ILE A 82 -2.19 -14.99 -9.50
N ASP A 83 -2.15 -14.27 -10.62
CA ASP A 83 -0.98 -14.19 -11.50
C ASP A 83 0.13 -13.36 -10.84
N THR A 84 1.36 -13.90 -10.78
CA THR A 84 2.50 -13.20 -10.19
C THR A 84 2.83 -11.88 -10.88
N ARG A 85 2.42 -11.65 -12.14
CA ARG A 85 2.55 -10.34 -12.81
C ARG A 85 1.74 -9.25 -12.13
N GLU A 86 0.55 -9.58 -11.65
CA GLU A 86 -0.28 -8.60 -10.94
C GLU A 86 0.32 -8.30 -9.56
N CYS A 87 0.88 -9.31 -8.90
CA CYS A 87 1.66 -9.11 -7.67
C CYS A 87 2.86 -8.18 -7.92
N GLU A 88 3.63 -8.43 -8.98
CA GLU A 88 4.79 -7.60 -9.35
C GLU A 88 4.38 -6.18 -9.64
N ARG A 89 3.35 -5.96 -10.48
CA ARG A 89 2.85 -4.64 -10.84
C ARG A 89 2.48 -3.83 -9.59
N VAL A 90 1.71 -4.45 -8.70
CA VAL A 90 1.24 -3.80 -7.45
C VAL A 90 2.40 -3.56 -6.48
N ALA A 91 3.34 -4.51 -6.37
CA ALA A 91 4.53 -4.34 -5.55
C ALA A 91 5.40 -3.19 -6.06
N ARG A 92 5.66 -3.11 -7.37
CA ARG A 92 6.45 -2.02 -7.96
C ARG A 92 5.84 -0.65 -7.69
N ILE A 93 4.52 -0.50 -7.83
CA ILE A 93 3.81 0.75 -7.51
C ILE A 93 3.96 1.12 -6.03
N LEU A 94 3.94 0.15 -5.11
CA LEU A 94 4.22 0.42 -3.70
C LEU A 94 5.66 0.86 -3.50
N PHE A 95 6.63 0.19 -4.11
CA PHE A 95 8.05 0.49 -3.92
C PHE A 95 8.46 1.84 -4.55
N GLU A 96 7.71 2.38 -5.51
CA GLU A 96 7.89 3.76 -6.02
C GLU A 96 7.72 4.84 -4.92
N ILE A 97 6.99 4.54 -3.85
CA ILE A 97 6.77 5.47 -2.72
C ILE A 97 7.55 5.07 -1.46
N GLU A 98 8.27 3.96 -1.49
CA GLU A 98 9.13 3.49 -0.40
C GLU A 98 10.59 3.91 -0.64
N LYS A 99 11.41 3.83 0.41
CA LYS A 99 12.85 4.13 0.29
C LYS A 99 13.67 2.97 -0.26
N ALA A 100 13.13 1.77 -0.20
CA ALA A 100 13.82 0.57 -0.67
C ALA A 100 13.54 0.34 -2.15
N ASP A 101 14.51 -0.21 -2.86
CA ASP A 101 14.34 -0.68 -4.23
C ASP A 101 13.83 -2.13 -4.24
N LEU A 102 13.02 -2.48 -5.24
CA LEU A 102 12.51 -3.83 -5.45
C LEU A 102 13.22 -4.53 -6.62
N GLU A 103 13.97 -5.58 -6.31
CA GLU A 103 14.37 -6.58 -7.28
C GLU A 103 13.36 -7.72 -7.28
N TRP A 104 12.79 -8.04 -8.44
CA TRP A 104 11.75 -9.05 -8.54
C TRP A 104 12.28 -10.32 -9.19
N ASN A 105 12.48 -11.35 -8.38
CA ASN A 105 13.01 -12.65 -8.81
C ASN A 105 11.97 -13.78 -8.82
N VAL A 106 10.68 -13.44 -8.74
CA VAL A 106 9.59 -14.44 -8.66
C VAL A 106 9.22 -14.92 -10.07
N PRO A 107 9.11 -16.24 -10.31
CA PRO A 107 8.73 -16.78 -11.61
C PRO A 107 7.30 -16.41 -12.02
N LEU A 108 7.05 -16.42 -13.33
CA LEU A 108 5.74 -16.18 -13.92
C LEU A 108 4.82 -17.39 -13.75
N ILE A 109 3.97 -17.38 -12.72
CA ILE A 109 3.06 -18.49 -12.38
C ILE A 109 1.72 -17.99 -11.83
N LEU A 110 0.72 -18.87 -11.83
CA LEU A 110 -0.50 -18.68 -11.06
C LEU A 110 -0.27 -19.22 -9.64
N LEU A 111 -0.37 -18.34 -8.64
CA LEU A 111 -0.27 -18.68 -7.22
C LEU A 111 -1.65 -18.82 -6.59
N PRO A 112 -1.90 -19.84 -5.75
CA PRO A 112 -3.09 -19.88 -4.92
C PRO A 112 -3.22 -18.60 -4.09
N LYS A 113 -4.44 -18.04 -4.01
CA LYS A 113 -4.73 -16.74 -3.38
C LYS A 113 -4.08 -16.56 -2.00
N HIS A 114 -4.14 -17.58 -1.14
CA HIS A 114 -3.56 -17.50 0.20
C HIS A 114 -2.03 -17.35 0.18
N LYS A 115 -1.34 -18.01 -0.76
CA LYS A 115 0.12 -17.89 -0.93
C LYS A 115 0.51 -16.54 -1.49
N ALA A 116 -0.22 -16.06 -2.49
CA ALA A 116 0.00 -14.72 -3.05
C ALA A 116 -0.20 -13.64 -1.97
N LYS A 117 -1.28 -13.70 -1.19
CA LYS A 117 -1.53 -12.78 -0.07
C LYS A 117 -0.43 -12.83 0.99
N LEU A 118 -0.01 -14.03 1.39
CA LEU A 118 1.10 -14.21 2.33
C LEU A 118 2.37 -13.56 1.79
N PHE A 119 2.71 -13.84 0.52
CA PHE A 119 3.87 -13.27 -0.15
C PHE A 119 3.83 -11.74 -0.19
N MET A 120 2.71 -11.13 -0.59
CA MET A 120 2.55 -9.68 -0.56
C MET A 120 2.76 -9.11 0.84
N ASN A 121 2.20 -9.75 1.88
CA ASN A 121 2.42 -9.31 3.27
C ASN A 121 3.89 -9.41 3.70
N MET A 122 4.61 -10.44 3.27
CA MET A 122 6.06 -10.55 3.54
C MET A 122 6.85 -9.44 2.84
N LEU A 123 6.48 -9.04 1.62
CA LEU A 123 7.09 -7.89 0.94
C LEU A 123 6.90 -6.59 1.72
N LEU A 124 5.69 -6.36 2.26
CA LEU A 124 5.43 -5.18 3.09
C LEU A 124 6.31 -5.17 4.35
N ILE A 125 6.44 -6.31 5.02
CA ILE A 125 7.32 -6.46 6.19
C ILE A 125 8.78 -6.21 5.80
N ALA A 126 9.24 -6.74 4.67
CA ALA A 126 10.60 -6.55 4.17
C ALA A 126 10.88 -5.07 3.90
N ALA A 127 9.99 -4.36 3.21
CA ALA A 127 10.12 -2.93 2.94
C ALA A 127 10.21 -2.11 4.25
N MET A 128 9.37 -2.43 5.24
CA MET A 128 9.39 -1.77 6.56
C MET A 128 10.63 -2.10 7.41
N SER A 129 11.33 -3.19 7.09
CA SER A 129 12.53 -3.62 7.81
C SER A 129 13.79 -2.85 7.39
N VAL A 130 13.72 -2.06 6.31
CA VAL A 130 14.83 -1.25 5.78
C VAL A 130 14.49 0.25 5.75
N PRO A 131 14.28 0.91 6.91
CA PRO A 131 13.76 2.28 7.00
C PRO A 131 14.71 3.36 6.44
N ARG A 132 15.96 2.99 6.17
CA ARG A 132 16.98 3.86 5.56
C ARG A 132 17.19 3.59 4.06
N GLY A 133 16.34 2.76 3.46
CA GLY A 133 16.52 2.26 2.09
C GLY A 133 17.42 1.03 2.04
N GLY A 134 17.68 0.57 0.82
CA GLY A 134 18.35 -0.70 0.53
C GLY A 134 17.61 -1.44 -0.59
N GLN A 135 17.87 -2.73 -0.73
CA GLN A 135 17.24 -3.57 -1.76
C GLN A 135 16.44 -4.69 -1.10
N VAL A 136 15.22 -4.91 -1.57
CA VAL A 136 14.39 -6.09 -1.27
C VAL A 136 14.39 -6.98 -2.52
N THR A 137 14.71 -8.27 -2.36
CA THR A 137 14.97 -9.22 -3.46
C THR A 137 14.15 -10.50 -3.32
#